data_AF-A0A7W1HZ16-F1
#
_entry.id   AF-A0A7W1HZ16-F1
#
_cell.length_a   1.000
_cell.length_b   1.000
_cell.length_c   1.000
_cell.angle_alpha   90.00
_cell.angle_beta   90.00
_cell.angle_gamma   90.00
#
_symmetry.space_group_name_H-M   'P 1'
#
loop_
_entity.id
_entity.type
_entity.pdbx_description
1 polymer ?
#
loop_
_entity_poly.entity_id
_entity_poly.type
_entity_poly.pdbx_seq_one_letter_code
_entity_poly.pdbx_strand_id
1 'polypeptide(L)'
;SEDFPIGGSKIVRSSDDDAVTVVASGITVHEAVKAADELQESGVAVRIIDAYSIKPIDGETLRAAARATDGKVVAVEDHWPEGGLGEAVLSALSEEADPIHFEHLAVEIMPGSGKSEELMGAAGISANHIADAVRKLANG
;
A
#
# COMPACT_ATOMS: atom_id res chain seq x y z
N SER A 1 -18.69 -16.94 -6.69
CA SER A 1 -17.74 -16.01 -7.35
C SER A 1 -17.41 -14.92 -6.36
N GLU A 2 -16.32 -14.22 -6.57
CA GLU A 2 -16.03 -12.98 -5.86
C GLU A 2 -16.44 -11.81 -6.77
N ASP A 3 -16.99 -10.74 -6.19
CA ASP A 3 -17.50 -9.59 -6.93
C ASP A 3 -16.44 -8.49 -6.99
N PHE A 4 -16.33 -7.83 -8.16
CA PHE A 4 -15.37 -6.74 -8.41
C PHE A 4 -16.11 -5.52 -8.97
N PRO A 5 -16.88 -4.79 -8.14
CA PRO A 5 -17.56 -3.58 -8.58
C PRO A 5 -16.55 -2.49 -8.98
N ILE A 6 -16.93 -1.67 -9.97
CA ILE A 6 -16.20 -0.43 -10.29
C ILE A 6 -16.20 0.47 -9.05
N GLY A 7 -15.04 1.03 -8.69
CA GLY A 7 -14.90 1.85 -7.49
C GLY A 7 -14.73 1.07 -6.19
N GLY A 8 -14.60 -0.25 -6.24
CA GLY A 8 -14.29 -1.07 -5.08
C GLY A 8 -12.79 -1.37 -4.92
N SER A 9 -12.48 -1.96 -3.77
CA SER A 9 -11.18 -2.51 -3.42
C SER A 9 -11.35 -3.86 -2.73
N LYS A 10 -10.25 -4.56 -2.46
CA LYS A 10 -10.27 -5.81 -1.71
C LYS A 10 -9.31 -5.75 -0.53
N ILE A 11 -9.81 -6.05 0.66
CA ILE A 11 -8.95 -6.29 1.83
C ILE A 11 -8.37 -7.70 1.68
N VAL A 12 -7.07 -7.77 1.39
CA VAL A 12 -6.33 -9.03 1.17
C VAL A 12 -5.90 -9.65 2.49
N ARG A 13 -5.58 -8.80 3.47
CA ARG A 13 -5.17 -9.18 4.83
C ARG A 13 -5.63 -8.11 5.80
N SER A 14 -6.12 -8.51 6.97
CA SER A 14 -6.43 -7.60 8.07
C SER A 14 -6.51 -8.34 9.39
N SER A 15 -6.27 -7.61 10.47
CA SER A 15 -6.50 -7.99 11.86
C SER A 15 -6.94 -6.77 12.67
N ASP A 16 -7.32 -6.98 13.92
CA ASP A 16 -7.60 -5.87 14.85
C ASP A 16 -6.31 -5.22 15.39
N ASP A 17 -5.16 -5.86 15.18
CA ASP A 17 -3.85 -5.40 15.66
C ASP A 17 -3.02 -4.73 14.54
N ASP A 18 -3.63 -4.45 13.38
CA ASP A 18 -2.94 -3.88 12.22
C ASP A 18 -2.31 -2.53 12.57
N ALA A 19 -0.98 -2.43 12.49
CA ALA A 19 -0.25 -1.21 12.83
C ALA A 19 -0.21 -0.20 11.67
N VAL A 20 -0.27 -0.69 10.43
CA VAL A 20 -0.15 0.12 9.20
C VAL A 20 -1.02 -0.48 8.11
N THR A 21 -1.67 0.39 7.31
CA THR A 21 -2.37 0.00 6.09
C THR A 21 -1.45 0.11 4.88
N VAL A 22 -1.24 -0.98 4.16
CA VAL A 22 -0.56 -1.01 2.85
C VAL A 22 -1.61 -1.06 1.74
N VAL A 23 -1.61 -0.03 0.88
CA VAL A 23 -2.45 0.05 -0.31
C VAL A 23 -1.59 -0.24 -1.53
N ALA A 24 -1.95 -1.28 -2.28
CA ALA A 24 -1.19 -1.76 -3.42
C ALA A 24 -2.12 -2.02 -4.62
N SER A 25 -1.54 -2.18 -5.81
CA SER A 25 -2.28 -2.59 -7.00
C SER A 25 -1.40 -3.40 -7.96
N GLY A 26 -1.98 -4.42 -8.58
CA GLY A 26 -1.26 -5.28 -9.52
C GLY A 26 -0.12 -6.05 -8.85
N ILE A 27 1.09 -5.99 -9.44
CA ILE A 27 2.23 -6.80 -8.98
C ILE A 27 2.65 -6.50 -7.54
N THR A 28 2.49 -5.26 -7.10
CA THR A 28 2.89 -4.80 -5.77
C THR A 28 2.01 -5.39 -4.65
N VAL A 29 0.81 -5.91 -4.97
CA VAL A 29 -0.02 -6.65 -4.00
C VAL A 29 0.69 -7.92 -3.53
N HIS A 30 1.38 -8.61 -4.44
CA HIS A 30 2.16 -9.79 -4.09
C HIS A 30 3.37 -9.44 -3.23
N GLU A 31 4.05 -8.33 -3.53
CA GLU A 31 5.16 -7.82 -2.71
C GLU A 31 4.67 -7.38 -1.32
N ALA A 32 3.49 -6.77 -1.21
CA ALA A 32 2.89 -6.41 0.07
C ALA A 32 2.56 -7.64 0.92
N VAL A 33 2.06 -8.73 0.32
CA VAL A 33 1.82 -10.00 1.02
C VAL A 33 3.13 -10.60 1.53
N LYS A 34 4.18 -10.63 0.71
CA LYS A 34 5.51 -11.10 1.13
C LYS A 34 6.08 -10.27 2.28
N ALA A 35 5.97 -8.93 2.19
CA ALA A 35 6.40 -8.03 3.25
C ALA A 35 5.63 -8.29 4.56
N ALA A 36 4.31 -8.51 4.47
CA ALA A 36 3.49 -8.81 5.62
C ALA A 36 3.84 -10.15 6.28
N ASP A 37 4.19 -11.17 5.50
CA ASP A 37 4.68 -12.45 6.03
C ASP A 37 5.98 -12.26 6.83
N GLU A 38 6.94 -11.50 6.30
CA GLU A 38 8.19 -11.15 7.00
C GLU A 38 7.94 -10.32 8.28
N LEU A 39 7.10 -9.29 8.19
CA LEU A 39 6.79 -8.39 9.31
C LEU A 39 6.10 -9.13 10.46
N GLN A 40 5.26 -10.11 10.14
CA GLN A 40 4.60 -10.95 11.14
C GLN A 40 5.61 -11.72 11.99
N GLU A 41 6.74 -12.19 11.42
CA GLU A 41 7.82 -12.83 12.17
C GLU A 41 8.45 -11.89 13.22
N SER A 42 8.40 -10.57 12.95
CA SER A 42 8.85 -9.51 13.86
C SER A 42 7.74 -8.92 14.74
N GLY A 43 6.52 -9.47 14.69
CA GLY A 43 5.40 -9.03 15.52
C GLY A 43 4.68 -7.77 15.04
N VAL A 44 4.85 -7.37 13.77
CA VAL A 44 4.15 -6.22 13.18
C VAL A 44 3.04 -6.74 12.27
N ALA A 45 1.79 -6.52 12.67
CA ALA A 45 0.62 -6.83 11.83
C ALA A 45 0.35 -5.68 10.85
N VAL A 46 -0.05 -6.02 9.63
CA VAL A 46 -0.36 -5.04 8.58
C VAL A 46 -1.64 -5.40 7.84
N ARG A 47 -2.42 -4.36 7.56
CA ARG A 47 -3.55 -4.44 6.65
C ARG A 47 -3.06 -4.31 5.22
N ILE A 48 -3.59 -5.13 4.32
CA ILE A 48 -3.30 -5.02 2.88
C ILE A 48 -4.60 -4.79 2.11
N ILE A 49 -4.62 -3.74 1.31
CA ILE A 49 -5.70 -3.43 0.38
C ILE A 49 -5.18 -3.52 -1.05
N ASP A 50 -5.85 -4.33 -1.86
CA ASP A 50 -5.74 -4.31 -3.32
C ASP A 50 -6.73 -3.28 -3.87
N ALA A 51 -6.21 -2.12 -4.26
CA ALA A 51 -6.94 -1.05 -4.91
C ALA A 51 -7.06 -1.35 -6.42
N TYR A 52 -7.78 -2.42 -6.76
CA TYR A 52 -7.95 -2.86 -8.15
C TYR A 52 -8.66 -1.81 -9.03
N SER A 53 -9.44 -0.91 -8.42
CA SER A 53 -10.05 0.24 -9.07
C SER A 53 -9.37 1.54 -8.60
N ILE A 54 -8.41 2.05 -9.37
CA ILE A 54 -7.76 3.35 -9.08
C ILE A 54 -8.70 4.51 -9.43
N LYS A 55 -9.56 4.36 -10.44
CA LYS A 55 -10.49 5.41 -10.89
C LYS A 55 -11.84 4.83 -11.33
N PRO A 56 -12.94 5.10 -10.59
CA PRO A 56 -12.96 5.76 -9.28
C PRO A 56 -12.25 4.90 -8.22
N ILE A 57 -11.70 5.54 -7.18
CA ILE A 57 -11.07 4.86 -6.06
C ILE A 57 -12.09 4.59 -4.94
N ASP A 58 -11.89 3.49 -4.21
CA ASP A 58 -12.71 3.10 -3.06
C ASP A 58 -12.39 3.94 -1.81
N GLY A 59 -12.82 5.20 -1.81
CA GLY A 59 -12.52 6.12 -0.72
C GLY A 59 -13.11 5.71 0.64
N GLU A 60 -14.24 4.99 0.66
CA GLU A 60 -14.86 4.55 1.90
C GLU A 60 -13.98 3.52 2.62
N THR A 61 -13.56 2.46 1.91
CA THR A 61 -12.68 1.43 2.47
C THR A 61 -11.33 2.00 2.88
N LEU A 62 -10.74 2.89 2.06
CA LEU A 62 -9.44 3.50 2.35
C LEU A 62 -9.48 4.36 3.62
N ARG A 63 -10.52 5.19 3.81
CA ARG A 63 -10.69 5.98 5.04
C ARG A 63 -10.91 5.10 6.26
N ALA A 64 -11.73 4.06 6.15
CA ALA A 64 -11.96 3.13 7.24
C ALA A 64 -10.68 2.39 7.65
N ALA A 65 -9.85 2.00 6.67
CA ALA A 65 -8.57 1.36 6.91
C ALA A 65 -7.55 2.31 7.54
N ALA A 66 -7.44 3.55 7.04
CA ALA A 66 -6.59 4.56 7.63
C ALA A 66 -6.92 4.79 9.12
N ARG A 67 -8.20 4.92 9.47
CA ARG A 67 -8.64 5.04 10.88
C ARG A 67 -8.31 3.82 11.72
N ALA A 68 -8.44 2.62 11.15
CA ALA A 68 -8.13 1.38 11.84
C ALA A 68 -6.64 1.20 12.13
N THR A 69 -5.77 1.94 11.44
CA THR A 69 -4.32 1.89 11.59
C THR A 69 -3.74 3.26 11.97
N ASP A 70 -4.47 4.04 12.78
CA ASP A 70 -4.05 5.34 13.33
C ASP A 70 -3.49 6.32 12.30
N GLY A 71 -4.07 6.37 11.10
CA GLY A 71 -3.67 7.24 10.00
C GLY A 71 -2.38 6.82 9.28
N LYS A 72 -1.78 5.67 9.62
CA LYS A 72 -0.53 5.17 9.05
C LYS A 72 -0.78 4.39 7.77
N VAL A 73 -0.38 4.96 6.63
CA VAL A 73 -0.66 4.40 5.30
C VAL A 73 0.59 4.37 4.44
N VAL A 74 0.86 3.22 3.82
CA VAL A 74 1.86 3.06 2.75
C VAL A 74 1.11 2.82 1.45
N ALA A 75 1.34 3.65 0.42
CA ALA A 75 0.92 3.33 -0.93
C ALA A 75 2.13 2.82 -1.73
N VAL A 76 1.98 1.69 -2.43
CA VAL A 76 3.05 1.11 -3.26
C VAL A 76 2.54 0.80 -4.67
N GLU A 77 3.28 1.26 -5.69
CA GLU A 77 2.90 1.10 -7.09
C GLU A 77 4.09 0.93 -8.04
N ASP A 78 3.92 0.09 -9.06
CA ASP A 78 4.85 -0.02 -10.20
C ASP A 78 4.47 1.02 -11.26
N HIS A 79 4.53 2.30 -10.86
CA HIS A 79 4.17 3.46 -11.66
C HIS A 79 4.99 4.67 -11.15
N TRP A 80 5.09 5.72 -11.97
CA TRP A 80 5.63 7.00 -11.51
C TRP A 80 4.78 7.59 -10.37
N PRO A 81 5.35 8.39 -9.46
CA PRO A 81 4.59 8.91 -8.33
C PRO A 81 3.45 9.83 -8.77
N GLU A 82 3.59 10.57 -9.88
CA GLU A 82 2.58 11.51 -10.35
C GLU A 82 1.39 10.83 -11.05
N GLY A 83 0.17 11.21 -10.68
CA GLY A 83 -1.07 10.76 -11.30
C GLY A 83 -1.47 9.31 -11.01
N GLY A 84 -0.72 8.62 -10.16
CA GLY A 84 -0.86 7.20 -9.84
C GLY A 84 -1.77 6.87 -8.66
N LEU A 85 -1.59 5.66 -8.12
CA LEU A 85 -2.28 5.14 -6.95
C LEU A 85 -2.07 6.03 -5.73
N GLY A 86 -0.83 6.46 -5.46
CA GLY A 86 -0.49 7.25 -4.28
C GLY A 86 -1.26 8.57 -4.23
N GLU A 87 -1.31 9.31 -5.34
CA GLU A 87 -2.11 10.54 -5.42
C GLU A 87 -3.62 10.28 -5.32
N ALA A 88 -4.10 9.18 -5.90
CA ALA A 88 -5.51 8.79 -5.77
C ALA A 88 -5.87 8.44 -4.31
N VAL A 89 -4.99 7.76 -3.59
CA VAL A 89 -5.15 7.45 -2.15
C VAL A 89 -5.13 8.73 -1.32
N LEU A 90 -4.14 9.60 -1.53
CA LEU A 90 -4.08 10.90 -0.84
C LEU A 90 -5.34 11.75 -1.10
N SER A 91 -5.86 11.74 -2.33
CA SER A 91 -7.11 12.42 -2.64
C SER A 91 -8.29 11.85 -1.84
N ALA A 92 -8.39 10.51 -1.75
CA ALA A 92 -9.44 9.84 -1.00
C ALA A 92 -9.39 10.09 0.52
N LEU A 93 -8.17 10.28 1.06
CA LEU A 93 -7.90 10.52 2.48
C LEU A 93 -7.92 12.01 2.86
N SER A 94 -8.01 12.93 1.87
CA SER A 94 -7.94 14.37 2.12
C SER A 94 -9.04 14.95 3.01
N GLU A 95 -10.15 14.22 3.18
CA GLU A 95 -11.28 14.60 4.04
C GLU A 95 -11.18 14.03 5.47
N GLU A 96 -10.14 13.26 5.80
CA GLU A 96 -9.94 12.75 7.14
C GLU A 96 -9.59 13.87 8.13
N ALA A 97 -10.19 13.80 9.32
CA ALA A 97 -9.94 14.78 10.37
C ALA A 97 -8.62 14.51 11.11
N ASP A 98 -8.23 13.23 11.19
CA ASP A 98 -7.02 12.79 11.86
C ASP A 98 -5.80 12.92 10.93
N PRO A 99 -4.59 13.18 11.48
CA PRO A 99 -3.38 13.25 10.67
C PRO A 99 -3.11 11.96 9.90
N ILE A 100 -2.77 12.11 8.61
CA ILE A 100 -2.32 10.99 7.79
C ILE A 100 -0.80 10.96 7.76
N HIS A 101 -0.23 9.84 8.21
CA HIS A 101 1.18 9.52 8.09
C HIS A 101 1.37 8.64 6.86
N PHE A 102 1.82 9.26 5.76
CA PHE A 102 1.85 8.64 4.44
C PHE A 102 3.27 8.37 3.94
N GLU A 103 3.54 7.14 3.50
CA GLU A 103 4.71 6.80 2.70
C GLU A 103 4.28 6.37 1.30
N HIS A 104 4.97 6.87 0.28
CA HIS A 104 4.70 6.56 -1.12
C HIS A 104 5.91 5.87 -1.72
N LEU A 105 5.74 4.61 -2.10
CA LEU A 105 6.75 3.83 -2.81
C LEU A 105 6.33 3.74 -4.28
N ALA A 106 7.08 4.42 -5.13
CA ALA A 106 6.81 4.51 -6.56
C ALA A 106 8.11 4.44 -7.36
N VAL A 107 8.00 4.23 -8.66
CA VAL A 107 9.16 4.20 -9.56
C VAL A 107 9.64 5.63 -9.80
N GLU A 108 10.86 5.95 -9.35
CA GLU A 108 11.47 7.29 -9.54
C GLU A 108 12.61 7.30 -10.56
N ILE A 109 12.89 6.16 -11.19
CA ILE A 109 14.00 5.99 -12.13
C ILE A 109 13.50 5.43 -13.45
N MET A 110 14.19 5.79 -14.55
CA MET A 110 13.96 5.11 -15.83
C MET A 110 14.42 3.65 -15.72
N PRO A 111 13.52 2.66 -15.90
CA PRO A 111 13.89 1.27 -15.74
C PRO A 111 14.81 0.80 -16.86
N GLY A 112 15.72 -0.12 -16.52
CA GLY A 112 16.52 -0.88 -17.47
C GLY A 112 15.94 -2.28 -17.74
N SER A 113 16.72 -3.11 -18.43
CA SER A 113 16.39 -4.53 -18.59
C SER A 113 16.98 -5.36 -17.45
N GLY A 114 16.19 -6.27 -16.89
CA GLY A 114 16.61 -7.14 -15.78
C GLY A 114 15.51 -8.13 -15.41
N LYS A 115 15.74 -8.94 -14.37
CA LYS A 115 14.66 -9.78 -13.82
C LYS A 115 13.70 -8.91 -13.02
N SER A 116 12.42 -9.29 -12.99
CA SER A 116 11.37 -8.53 -12.30
C SER A 116 11.73 -8.22 -10.83
N GLU A 117 12.22 -9.18 -10.07
CA GLU A 117 12.63 -8.99 -8.66
C GLU A 117 13.79 -7.98 -8.51
N GLU A 118 14.78 -8.05 -9.40
CA GLU A 118 15.93 -7.12 -9.41
C GLU A 118 15.47 -5.70 -9.74
N LEU A 119 14.54 -5.56 -10.69
CA LEU A 119 13.99 -4.26 -11.09
C LEU A 119 13.09 -3.65 -10.00
N MET A 120 12.24 -4.43 -9.34
CA MET A 120 11.43 -3.94 -8.21
C MET A 120 12.30 -3.49 -7.04
N GLY A 121 13.38 -4.24 -6.77
CA GLY A 121 14.38 -3.84 -5.77
C GLY A 121 15.08 -2.53 -6.14
N ALA A 122 15.51 -2.38 -7.39
CA ALA A 122 16.16 -1.16 -7.86
C ALA A 122 15.22 0.05 -7.89
N ALA A 123 13.93 -0.15 -8.14
CA ALA A 123 12.92 0.89 -8.16
C ALA A 123 12.38 1.26 -6.76
N GLY A 124 12.75 0.52 -5.70
CA GLY A 124 12.32 0.82 -4.33
C GLY A 124 10.90 0.35 -3.97
N ILE A 125 10.34 -0.62 -4.71
CA ILE A 125 8.95 -1.08 -4.58
C ILE A 125 8.82 -2.57 -4.23
N SER A 126 9.92 -3.23 -3.88
CA SER A 126 9.91 -4.65 -3.47
C SER A 126 9.42 -4.85 -2.04
N ALA A 127 9.16 -6.12 -1.66
CA ALA A 127 8.72 -6.51 -0.33
C ALA A 127 9.60 -5.92 0.80
N ASN A 128 10.93 -5.93 0.63
CA ASN A 128 11.85 -5.36 1.63
C ASN A 128 11.62 -3.85 1.83
N HIS A 129 11.39 -3.11 0.75
CA HIS A 129 11.13 -1.66 0.83
C HIS A 129 9.78 -1.36 1.47
N ILE A 130 8.76 -2.18 1.17
CA ILE A 130 7.46 -2.11 1.84
C ILE A 130 7.61 -2.37 3.34
N ALA A 131 8.36 -3.41 3.72
CA ALA A 131 8.61 -3.74 5.12
C ALA A 131 9.33 -2.62 5.87
N ASP A 132 10.32 -1.98 5.24
CA ASP A 132 11.04 -0.85 5.81
C ASP A 132 10.14 0.39 5.97
N ALA A 133 9.30 0.71 4.99
CA ALA A 133 8.32 1.79 5.07
C ALA A 133 7.29 1.54 6.19
N VAL A 134 6.81 0.30 6.32
CA VAL A 134 5.93 -0.10 7.44
C VAL A 134 6.63 0.08 8.77
N ARG A 135 7.87 -0.41 8.94
CA ARG A 135 8.62 -0.25 10.20
C ARG A 135 8.85 1.22 10.56
N LYS A 136 9.10 2.07 9.56
CA LYS A 136 9.23 3.51 9.74
C LYS A 136 7.97 4.12 10.33
N LEU A 137 6.79 3.77 9.80
CA LEU A 137 5.51 4.28 10.33
C LEU A 137 5.10 3.63 11.65
N ALA A 138 5.36 2.34 11.85
CA ALA A 138 4.99 1.62 13.07
C ALA A 138 5.74 2.13 14.30
N ASN A 139 7.01 2.55 14.14
CA ASN A 139 7.86 3.02 15.23
C ASN A 139 7.85 4.55 15.45
N GLY A 140 7.17 5.31 14.60
CA GLY A 140 6.95 6.75 14.73
C GLY A 140 5.68 7.07 15.49
#